data_AF-A0A0F6W7V3-F1
#
_entry.id   AF-A0A0F6W7V3-F1
#
_cell.length_a   1.000
_cell.length_b   1.000
_cell.length_c   1.000
_cell.angle_alpha   90.00
_cell.angle_beta   90.00
_cell.angle_gamma   90.00
#
_symmetry.space_group_name_H-M   'P 1'
#
loop_
_entity.id
_entity.type
_entity.pdbx_description
1 polymer ?
#
loop_
_entity_poly.entity_id
_entity_poly.type
_entity_poly.pdbx_seq_one_letter_code
_entity_poly.pdbx_strand_id
1 'polypeptide(L)'
;MSEVKHRLRVGPDLLAAMLVVVPSSLLAAIWLSPRAAIPAEIPPLAIDVADARASIEHEHRLAARPPTDDDARRRRALYEEQNVASIHGEPAERGEARRAELRDVLDRMIDAHGDAVVDVLRAEDVERMIPALAGEGDDTARAATLGDFPEALERWGAIADGRRVAPDLVVRALYAARWNAVHGRPLTDGLDDARLRAYHGWLALHGDAADERLRLAALDAYERAGGAHADEARGVLAWRAGDAEGAALAFTHGHERTGDLRLRNHALAAAMRAAGPGEP
;
A
#
# COMPACT_ATOMS: atom_id res chain seq x y z
N MET A 1 -29.40 -75.66 -4.24
CA MET A 1 -28.68 -74.42 -3.86
C MET A 1 -29.51 -73.24 -4.35
N SER A 2 -30.19 -72.55 -3.44
CA SER A 2 -31.13 -71.46 -3.75
C SER A 2 -30.39 -70.13 -3.72
N GLU A 3 -30.29 -69.47 -4.89
CA GLU A 3 -29.85 -68.08 -4.99
C GLU A 3 -30.92 -67.16 -4.41
N VAL A 4 -30.69 -66.63 -3.21
CA VAL A 4 -31.48 -65.53 -2.67
C VAL A 4 -31.01 -64.23 -3.33
N LYS A 5 -31.68 -63.83 -4.42
CA LYS A 5 -31.55 -62.49 -4.99
C LYS A 5 -32.23 -61.47 -4.06
N HIS A 6 -31.46 -60.86 -3.17
CA HIS A 6 -31.91 -59.65 -2.46
C HIS A 6 -32.07 -58.50 -3.46
N ARG A 7 -33.28 -58.30 -3.96
CA ARG A 7 -33.66 -57.07 -4.66
C ARG A 7 -33.82 -55.97 -3.60
N LEU A 8 -32.83 -55.09 -3.48
CA LEU A 8 -32.96 -53.83 -2.78
C LEU A 8 -34.12 -53.04 -3.40
N ARG A 9 -35.27 -52.99 -2.70
CA ARG A 9 -36.36 -52.07 -3.02
C ARG A 9 -35.95 -50.70 -2.48
N VAL A 10 -35.50 -49.84 -3.38
CA VAL A 10 -35.30 -48.42 -3.12
C VAL A 10 -36.68 -47.82 -2.85
N GLY A 11 -36.93 -47.41 -1.60
CA GLY A 11 -38.18 -46.75 -1.23
C GLY A 11 -38.32 -45.37 -1.92
N PRO A 12 -39.56 -44.89 -2.13
CA PRO A 12 -39.81 -43.60 -2.80
C PRO A 12 -39.08 -42.43 -2.12
N ASP A 13 -38.89 -42.49 -0.80
CA ASP A 13 -38.15 -41.48 -0.03
C ASP A 13 -36.64 -41.47 -0.34
N LEU A 14 -36.06 -42.63 -0.66
CA LEU A 14 -34.65 -42.76 -1.03
C LEU A 14 -34.41 -42.29 -2.47
N LEU A 15 -35.38 -42.51 -3.36
CA LEU A 15 -35.40 -41.94 -4.72
C LEU A 15 -35.55 -40.41 -4.69
N ALA A 16 -36.44 -39.88 -3.85
CA ALA A 16 -36.61 -38.44 -3.65
C ALA A 16 -35.36 -37.79 -3.05
N ALA A 17 -34.73 -38.42 -2.05
CA ALA A 17 -33.47 -37.96 -1.49
C ALA A 17 -32.32 -37.97 -2.53
N MET A 18 -32.20 -39.03 -3.34
CA MET A 18 -31.20 -39.09 -4.42
C MET A 18 -31.44 -38.01 -5.50
N LEU A 19 -32.69 -37.72 -5.83
CA LEU A 19 -33.07 -36.67 -6.80
C LEU A 19 -32.69 -35.25 -6.36
N VAL A 20 -32.50 -35.02 -5.06
CA VAL A 20 -32.01 -33.74 -4.54
C VAL A 20 -30.49 -33.78 -4.34
N VAL A 21 -29.97 -34.82 -3.72
CA VAL A 21 -28.55 -34.91 -3.34
C VAL A 21 -27.63 -35.02 -4.56
N VAL A 22 -28.00 -35.82 -5.58
CA VAL A 22 -27.13 -36.05 -6.74
C VAL A 22 -26.98 -34.77 -7.58
N PRO A 23 -28.05 -34.07 -7.98
CA PRO A 23 -27.92 -32.81 -8.71
C PRO A 23 -27.21 -31.72 -7.90
N SER A 24 -27.50 -31.61 -6.60
CA SER A 24 -26.80 -30.63 -5.74
C SER A 24 -25.31 -30.95 -5.62
N SER A 25 -24.93 -32.23 -5.54
CA SER A 25 -23.51 -32.65 -5.50
C SER A 25 -22.80 -32.42 -6.83
N LEU A 26 -23.47 -32.66 -7.96
CA LEU A 26 -22.94 -32.37 -9.30
C LEU A 26 -22.79 -30.85 -9.52
N LEU A 27 -23.78 -30.06 -9.11
CA LEU A 27 -23.70 -28.61 -9.14
C LEU A 27 -22.55 -28.11 -8.26
N ALA A 28 -22.42 -28.62 -7.03
CA ALA A 28 -21.30 -28.29 -6.15
C ALA A 28 -19.95 -28.68 -6.78
N ALA A 29 -19.84 -29.85 -7.41
CA ALA A 29 -18.63 -30.29 -8.11
C ALA A 29 -18.27 -29.37 -9.30
N ILE A 30 -19.26 -28.94 -10.09
CA ILE A 30 -19.09 -28.00 -11.21
C ILE A 30 -18.72 -26.60 -10.72
N TRP A 31 -19.20 -26.19 -9.55
CA TRP A 31 -18.85 -24.90 -8.95
C TRP A 31 -17.47 -24.93 -8.29
N LEU A 32 -17.08 -26.06 -7.69
CA LEU A 32 -15.80 -26.24 -7.01
C LEU A 32 -14.67 -26.64 -7.96
N SER A 33 -14.96 -27.09 -9.19
CA SER A 33 -13.94 -27.42 -10.18
C SER A 33 -13.07 -26.20 -10.49
N PRO A 34 -11.73 -26.32 -10.45
CA PRO A 34 -10.83 -25.25 -10.85
C PRO A 34 -11.14 -24.79 -12.28
N ARG A 35 -11.23 -23.48 -12.47
CA ARG A 35 -11.35 -22.86 -13.80
C ARG A 35 -10.24 -21.85 -13.96
N ALA A 36 -9.47 -21.95 -15.03
CA ALA A 36 -8.42 -20.97 -15.30
C ALA A 36 -9.05 -19.58 -15.41
N ALA A 37 -8.58 -18.63 -14.61
CA ALA A 37 -9.00 -17.25 -14.64
C ALA A 37 -7.76 -16.37 -14.82
N ILE A 38 -7.75 -15.53 -15.85
CA ILE A 38 -6.61 -14.64 -16.11
C ILE A 38 -6.61 -13.52 -15.04
N PRO A 39 -5.49 -13.30 -14.33
CA PRO A 39 -5.37 -12.19 -13.39
C PRO A 39 -5.29 -10.87 -14.17
N ALA A 40 -6.36 -10.07 -14.11
CA ALA A 40 -6.45 -8.81 -14.85
C ALA A 40 -6.04 -7.60 -14.00
N GLU A 41 -6.38 -7.62 -12.71
CA GLU A 41 -6.32 -6.46 -11.83
C GLU A 41 -5.37 -6.70 -10.65
N ILE A 42 -4.63 -5.66 -10.28
CA ILE A 42 -3.88 -5.63 -9.01
C ILE A 42 -4.92 -5.52 -7.88
N PRO A 43 -4.78 -6.29 -6.78
CA PRO A 43 -5.71 -6.15 -5.66
C PRO A 43 -5.66 -4.72 -5.08
N PRO A 44 -6.79 -4.18 -4.61
CA PRO A 44 -6.81 -2.85 -4.02
C PRO A 44 -5.99 -2.82 -2.73
N LEU A 45 -5.39 -1.66 -2.43
CA LEU A 45 -4.79 -1.42 -1.13
C LEU A 45 -5.84 -1.54 -0.02
N ALA A 46 -5.64 -2.51 0.88
CA ALA A 46 -6.52 -2.74 2.02
C ALA A 46 -5.81 -2.38 3.33
N ILE A 47 -6.38 -1.43 4.07
CA ILE A 47 -5.93 -1.04 5.40
C ILE A 47 -7.15 -1.06 6.31
N ASP A 48 -7.01 -1.68 7.48
CA ASP A 48 -8.09 -1.71 8.47
C ASP A 48 -8.46 -0.28 8.88
N VAL A 49 -9.78 0.00 8.92
CA VAL A 49 -10.30 1.33 9.19
C VAL A 49 -10.01 1.77 10.64
N ALA A 50 -10.02 0.84 11.60
CA ALA A 50 -9.69 1.14 12.98
C ALA A 50 -8.19 1.48 13.12
N ASP A 51 -7.31 0.72 12.46
CA ASP A 51 -5.87 1.01 12.44
C ASP A 51 -5.57 2.37 11.81
N ALA A 52 -6.18 2.65 10.66
CA ALA A 52 -6.01 3.94 9.97
C ALA A 52 -6.46 5.12 10.85
N ARG A 53 -7.62 4.99 11.51
CA ARG A 53 -8.13 6.02 12.43
C ARG A 53 -7.23 6.19 13.65
N ALA A 54 -6.77 5.09 14.25
CA ALA A 54 -5.88 5.15 15.41
C ALA A 54 -4.54 5.83 15.08
N SER A 55 -3.98 5.55 13.89
CA SER A 55 -2.76 6.18 13.38
C SER A 55 -2.91 7.69 13.16
N ILE A 56 -4.04 8.12 12.56
CA ILE A 56 -4.34 9.54 12.33
C ILE A 56 -4.59 10.26 13.67
N GLU A 57 -5.37 9.67 14.58
CA GLU A 57 -5.63 10.25 15.91
C GLU A 57 -4.35 10.35 16.76
N HIS A 58 -3.43 9.39 16.62
CA HIS A 58 -2.13 9.49 17.28
C HIS A 58 -1.32 10.70 16.77
N GLU A 59 -1.29 10.93 15.47
CA GLU A 59 -0.62 12.09 14.86
C GLU A 59 -1.27 13.41 15.25
N HIS A 60 -2.60 13.50 15.25
CA HIS A 60 -3.31 14.68 15.77
C HIS A 60 -2.91 14.99 17.22
N ARG A 61 -2.80 13.96 18.08
CA ARG A 61 -2.37 14.14 19.48
C ARG A 61 -0.92 14.61 19.61
N LEU A 62 -0.02 14.13 18.77
CA LEU A 62 1.38 14.59 18.73
C LEU A 62 1.46 16.05 18.28
N ALA A 63 0.75 16.40 17.22
CA ALA A 63 0.72 17.74 16.64
C ALA A 63 0.11 18.81 17.56
N ALA A 64 -0.64 18.42 18.61
CA ALA A 64 -1.34 19.34 19.50
C ALA A 64 -0.41 20.15 20.43
N ARG A 65 0.84 19.71 20.62
CA ARG A 65 1.80 20.34 21.56
C ARG A 65 3.21 20.42 20.97
N PRO A 66 3.41 21.14 19.85
CA PRO A 66 4.73 21.29 19.26
C PRO A 66 5.62 22.18 20.15
N PRO A 67 6.95 21.96 20.14
CA PRO A 67 7.86 22.91 20.77
C PRO A 67 7.79 24.26 20.06
N THR A 68 7.93 25.34 20.84
CA THR A 68 7.78 26.73 20.37
C THR A 68 9.00 27.59 20.65
N ASP A 69 10.15 26.98 20.91
CA ASP A 69 11.42 27.68 21.08
C ASP A 69 11.99 28.23 19.76
N ASP A 70 13.15 28.87 19.85
CA ASP A 70 13.84 29.47 18.70
C ASP A 70 14.29 28.43 17.67
N ASP A 71 14.73 27.24 18.09
CA ASP A 71 15.17 26.18 17.18
C ASP A 71 13.96 25.60 16.43
N ALA A 72 12.80 25.43 17.09
CA ALA A 72 11.56 25.02 16.43
C ALA A 72 11.12 26.01 15.34
N ARG A 73 11.20 27.32 15.63
CA ARG A 73 10.92 28.38 14.63
C ARG A 73 11.94 28.37 13.50
N ARG A 74 13.23 28.22 13.81
CA ARG A 74 14.31 28.19 12.81
C ARG A 74 14.16 27.00 11.87
N ARG A 75 13.90 25.80 12.42
CA ARG A 75 13.63 24.58 11.65
C ARG A 75 12.47 24.80 10.69
N ARG A 76 11.36 25.35 11.18
CA ARG A 76 10.17 25.61 10.35
C ARG A 76 10.48 26.57 9.21
N ALA A 77 11.16 27.69 9.48
CA ALA A 77 11.54 28.66 8.45
C ALA A 77 12.44 28.02 7.36
N LEU A 78 13.44 27.24 7.76
CA LEU A 78 14.32 26.53 6.82
C LEU A 78 13.54 25.49 5.99
N TYR A 79 12.57 24.80 6.60
CA TYR A 79 11.75 23.81 5.90
C TYR A 79 10.83 24.48 4.86
N GLU A 80 10.22 25.61 5.21
CA GLU A 80 9.41 26.41 4.29
C GLU A 80 10.24 26.97 3.13
N GLU A 81 11.44 27.50 3.41
CA GLU A 81 12.38 27.92 2.37
C GLU A 81 12.76 26.75 1.44
N GLN A 82 12.98 25.56 2.00
CA GLN A 82 13.29 24.36 1.21
C GLN A 82 12.12 23.97 0.30
N ASN A 83 10.89 24.08 0.78
CA ASN A 83 9.69 23.79 0.00
C ASN A 83 9.53 24.77 -1.16
N VAL A 84 9.68 26.07 -0.92
CA VAL A 84 9.64 27.08 -1.99
C VAL A 84 10.75 26.84 -3.02
N ALA A 85 11.97 26.52 -2.57
CA ALA A 85 13.08 26.22 -3.45
C ALA A 85 12.86 24.96 -4.32
N SER A 86 12.14 23.95 -3.83
CA SER A 86 11.82 22.75 -4.63
C SER A 86 10.96 23.05 -5.86
N ILE A 87 10.20 24.15 -5.86
CA ILE A 87 9.36 24.57 -6.98
C ILE A 87 10.18 25.38 -7.99
N HIS A 88 10.92 26.38 -7.51
CA HIS A 88 11.59 27.34 -8.38
C HIS A 88 13.00 26.90 -8.84
N GLY A 89 13.54 25.88 -8.18
CA GLY A 89 14.94 25.48 -8.31
C GLY A 89 15.88 26.45 -7.60
N GLU A 90 17.05 25.93 -7.24
CA GLU A 90 18.13 26.73 -6.66
C GLU A 90 19.49 26.10 -6.98
N PRO A 91 20.60 26.83 -6.82
CA PRO A 91 21.93 26.25 -6.90
C PRO A 91 22.13 25.11 -5.88
N ALA A 92 22.69 23.98 -6.32
CA ALA A 92 22.84 22.77 -5.51
C ALA A 92 23.55 23.04 -4.17
N GLU A 93 24.62 23.83 -4.17
CA GLU A 93 25.37 24.21 -2.96
C GLU A 93 24.50 24.91 -1.91
N ARG A 94 23.57 25.76 -2.34
CA ARG A 94 22.65 26.47 -1.44
C ARG A 94 21.64 25.50 -0.82
N GLY A 95 21.10 24.59 -1.62
CA GLY A 95 20.18 23.56 -1.12
C GLY A 95 20.85 22.53 -0.22
N GLU A 96 22.12 22.20 -0.47
CA GLU A 96 22.94 21.36 0.41
C GLU A 96 23.23 22.04 1.74
N ALA A 97 23.64 23.32 1.73
CA ALA A 97 23.85 24.09 2.94
C ALA A 97 22.57 24.21 3.77
N ARG A 98 21.41 24.48 3.15
CA ARG A 98 20.13 24.53 3.85
C ARG A 98 19.76 23.20 4.48
N ARG A 99 19.92 22.09 3.75
CA ARG A 99 19.65 20.74 4.29
C ARG A 99 20.62 20.35 5.41
N ALA A 100 21.86 20.82 5.37
CA ALA A 100 22.81 20.66 6.48
C ALA A 100 22.34 21.43 7.72
N GLU A 101 21.95 22.69 7.55
CA GLU A 101 21.43 23.50 8.66
C GLU A 101 20.14 22.92 9.25
N LEU A 102 19.23 22.40 8.41
CA LEU A 102 18.03 21.70 8.87
C LEU A 102 18.35 20.51 9.77
N ARG A 103 19.37 19.72 9.41
CA ARG A 103 19.82 18.59 10.23
C ARG A 103 20.43 19.07 11.54
N ASP A 104 21.31 20.06 11.49
CA ASP A 104 21.95 20.61 12.69
C ASP A 104 20.93 21.20 13.68
N VAL A 105 19.89 21.87 13.18
CA VAL A 105 18.80 22.38 14.03
C VAL A 105 17.99 21.21 14.61
N LEU A 106 17.66 20.20 13.81
CA LEU A 106 16.93 19.03 14.29
C LEU A 106 17.71 18.27 15.37
N ASP A 107 19.02 18.10 15.22
CA ASP A 107 19.88 17.44 16.20
C ASP A 107 19.91 18.22 17.52
N ARG A 108 19.99 19.55 17.50
CA ARG A 108 19.85 20.37 18.72
C ARG A 108 18.48 20.23 19.37
N MET A 109 17.42 20.12 18.58
CA MET A 109 16.08 19.89 19.11
C MET A 109 15.98 18.51 19.78
N ILE A 110 16.60 17.48 19.19
CA ILE A 110 16.70 16.14 19.77
C ILE A 110 17.47 16.20 21.10
N ASP A 111 18.59 16.91 21.16
CA ASP A 111 19.37 17.08 22.40
C ASP A 111 18.57 17.79 23.50
N ALA A 112 17.74 18.78 23.13
CA ALA A 112 16.97 19.57 24.09
C ALA A 112 15.66 18.90 24.56
N HIS A 113 14.96 18.19 23.67
CA HIS A 113 13.60 17.68 23.91
C HIS A 113 13.49 16.15 23.88
N GLY A 114 14.57 15.46 23.50
CA GLY A 114 14.63 14.01 23.30
C GLY A 114 14.14 13.56 21.91
N ASP A 115 14.45 12.32 21.55
CA ASP A 115 14.16 11.73 20.23
C ASP A 115 12.70 11.86 19.78
N ALA A 116 11.76 11.77 20.73
CA ALA A 116 10.32 11.87 20.46
C ALA A 116 9.90 13.22 19.85
N VAL A 117 10.74 14.25 19.93
CA VAL A 117 10.46 15.55 19.30
C VAL A 117 10.32 15.43 17.78
N VAL A 118 11.05 14.50 17.15
CA VAL A 118 11.01 14.30 15.69
C VAL A 118 9.58 13.96 15.24
N ASP A 119 8.92 13.06 15.96
CA ASP A 119 7.54 12.65 15.65
C ASP A 119 6.55 13.80 15.84
N VAL A 120 6.75 14.63 16.87
CA VAL A 120 5.93 15.82 17.13
C VAL A 120 6.06 16.85 16.00
N LEU A 121 7.28 17.18 15.59
CA LEU A 121 7.54 18.17 14.52
C LEU A 121 6.98 17.71 13.18
N ARG A 122 7.13 16.42 12.88
CA ARG A 122 6.60 15.83 11.65
C ARG A 122 5.07 15.77 11.67
N ALA A 123 4.46 15.36 12.77
CA ALA A 123 3.01 15.37 12.93
C ALA A 123 2.44 16.78 12.75
N GLU A 124 3.08 17.78 13.34
CA GLU A 124 2.72 19.19 13.19
C GLU A 124 2.74 19.65 11.71
N ASP A 125 3.77 19.27 10.95
CA ASP A 125 3.86 19.64 9.54
C ASP A 125 2.89 18.85 8.64
N VAL A 126 2.61 17.58 8.96
CA VAL A 126 1.56 16.78 8.30
C VAL A 126 0.20 17.42 8.51
N GLU A 127 -0.12 17.87 9.72
CA GLU A 127 -1.39 18.55 10.02
C GLU A 127 -1.57 19.86 9.26
N ARG A 128 -0.49 20.61 9.03
CA ARG A 128 -0.53 21.82 8.18
C ARG A 128 -0.71 21.52 6.69
N MET A 129 -0.22 20.37 6.23
CA MET A 129 -0.30 19.98 4.83
C MET A 129 -1.73 19.72 4.37
N ILE A 130 -2.59 19.16 5.22
CA ILE A 130 -3.97 18.79 4.87
C ILE A 130 -4.81 19.99 4.38
N PRO A 131 -4.96 21.09 5.15
CA PRO A 131 -5.70 22.27 4.68
C PRO A 131 -5.02 22.92 3.47
N ALA A 132 -3.68 22.96 3.41
CA ALA A 132 -2.97 23.50 2.27
C ALA A 132 -3.27 22.73 0.96
N LEU A 133 -3.31 21.39 1.01
CA LEU A 133 -3.73 20.55 -0.12
C LEU A 133 -5.20 20.78 -0.51
N ALA A 134 -6.07 21.07 0.46
CA ALA A 134 -7.47 21.42 0.21
C ALA A 134 -7.64 22.81 -0.42
N GLY A 135 -6.55 23.57 -0.59
CA GLY A 135 -6.57 24.92 -1.16
C GLY A 135 -6.79 26.02 -0.14
N GLU A 136 -6.68 25.75 1.16
CA GLU A 136 -6.75 26.78 2.20
C GLU A 136 -5.43 27.57 2.27
N GLY A 137 -5.54 28.88 2.46
CA GLY A 137 -4.42 29.82 2.46
C GLY A 137 -4.11 30.42 1.09
N ASP A 138 -3.27 31.46 1.07
CA ASP A 138 -2.80 32.05 -0.18
C ASP A 138 -1.71 31.19 -0.86
N ASP A 139 -1.39 31.51 -2.11
CA ASP A 139 -0.41 30.76 -2.91
C ASP A 139 0.97 30.69 -2.25
N THR A 140 1.36 31.73 -1.51
CA THR A 140 2.68 31.79 -0.86
C THR A 140 2.72 30.85 0.35
N ALA A 141 1.69 30.87 1.19
CA ALA A 141 1.56 29.99 2.34
C ALA A 141 1.44 28.51 1.91
N ARG A 142 0.72 28.24 0.82
CA ARG A 142 0.61 26.90 0.24
C ARG A 142 1.94 26.43 -0.34
N ALA A 143 2.66 27.27 -1.08
CA ALA A 143 3.99 26.93 -1.60
C ALA A 143 4.99 26.64 -0.48
N ALA A 144 4.98 27.44 0.60
CA ALA A 144 5.82 27.24 1.78
C ALA A 144 5.51 25.92 2.51
N THR A 145 4.25 25.47 2.51
CA THR A 145 3.84 24.23 3.20
C THR A 145 4.04 22.99 2.32
N LEU A 146 3.68 23.08 1.05
CA LEU A 146 3.58 21.91 0.15
C LEU A 146 4.84 21.72 -0.68
N GLY A 147 5.50 22.80 -1.10
CA GLY A 147 6.57 22.72 -2.11
C GLY A 147 6.12 21.97 -3.36
N ASP A 148 6.97 21.07 -3.84
CA ASP A 148 6.75 20.16 -4.97
C ASP A 148 5.84 18.95 -4.66
N PHE A 149 5.29 18.85 -3.45
CA PHE A 149 4.51 17.68 -3.04
C PHE A 149 3.28 17.37 -3.93
N PRO A 150 2.49 18.35 -4.41
CA PRO A 150 1.38 18.07 -5.31
C PRO A 150 1.83 17.38 -6.61
N GLU A 151 2.94 17.83 -7.20
CA GLU A 151 3.53 17.19 -8.39
C GLU A 151 4.03 15.77 -8.08
N ALA A 152 4.58 15.56 -6.88
CA ALA A 152 4.96 14.22 -6.43
C ALA A 152 3.73 13.29 -6.29
N LEU A 153 2.61 13.79 -5.75
CA LEU A 153 1.37 13.00 -5.64
C LEU A 153 0.83 12.60 -7.02
N GLU A 154 0.85 13.49 -8.01
CA GLU A 154 0.48 13.17 -9.40
C GLU A 154 1.42 12.14 -10.01
N ARG A 155 2.74 12.33 -9.86
CA ARG A 155 3.75 11.39 -10.36
C ARG A 155 3.54 9.99 -9.80
N TRP A 156 3.19 9.87 -8.51
CA TRP A 156 2.96 8.59 -7.85
C TRP A 156 1.51 8.09 -7.93
N GLY A 157 0.69 8.67 -8.81
CA GLY A 157 -0.69 8.24 -9.07
C GLY A 157 -1.68 8.51 -7.94
N ALA A 158 -1.28 9.23 -6.89
CA ALA A 158 -2.15 9.59 -5.77
C ALA A 158 -3.21 10.64 -6.14
N ILE A 159 -2.94 11.38 -7.22
CA ILE A 159 -3.87 12.26 -7.90
C ILE A 159 -4.03 11.76 -9.34
N ALA A 160 -5.28 11.60 -9.80
CA ALA A 160 -5.62 11.26 -11.17
C ALA A 160 -6.70 12.24 -11.66
N ASP A 161 -6.53 12.80 -12.86
CA ASP A 161 -7.45 13.79 -13.46
C ASP A 161 -7.76 14.98 -12.51
N GLY A 162 -6.75 15.46 -11.80
CA GLY A 162 -6.88 16.56 -10.83
C GLY A 162 -7.68 16.21 -9.57
N ARG A 163 -7.98 14.93 -9.33
CA ARG A 163 -8.69 14.44 -8.15
C ARG A 163 -7.82 13.52 -7.33
N ARG A 164 -7.85 13.70 -6.00
CA ARG A 164 -7.23 12.75 -5.07
C ARG A 164 -7.94 11.40 -5.17
N VAL A 165 -7.20 10.37 -5.57
CA VAL A 165 -7.65 8.97 -5.58
C VAL A 165 -7.04 8.16 -4.43
N ALA A 166 -5.90 8.61 -3.91
CA ALA A 166 -5.28 7.98 -2.75
C ALA A 166 -6.10 8.20 -1.46
N PRO A 167 -6.20 7.19 -0.58
CA PRO A 167 -6.73 7.35 0.77
C PRO A 167 -5.96 8.40 1.58
N ASP A 168 -6.62 9.02 2.57
CA ASP A 168 -6.03 10.07 3.40
C ASP A 168 -4.74 9.63 4.11
N LEU A 169 -4.74 8.41 4.67
CA LEU A 169 -3.57 7.83 5.33
C LEU A 169 -2.37 7.68 4.38
N VAL A 170 -2.61 7.40 3.10
CA VAL A 170 -1.55 7.31 2.09
C VAL A 170 -0.92 8.67 1.86
N VAL A 171 -1.73 9.73 1.70
CA VAL A 171 -1.22 11.09 1.50
C VAL A 171 -0.40 11.54 2.71
N ARG A 172 -0.88 11.28 3.94
CA ARG A 172 -0.14 11.54 5.18
C ARG A 172 1.18 10.79 5.23
N ALA A 173 1.19 9.50 4.92
CA ALA A 173 2.40 8.68 4.93
C ALA A 173 3.43 9.13 3.86
N LEU A 174 2.97 9.47 2.65
CA LEU A 174 3.84 10.03 1.59
C LEU A 174 4.44 11.37 2.00
N TYR A 175 3.65 12.26 2.63
CA TYR A 175 4.17 13.54 3.11
C TYR A 175 5.16 13.35 4.26
N ALA A 176 4.87 12.46 5.21
CA ALA A 176 5.78 12.13 6.30
C ALA A 176 7.11 11.54 5.78
N ALA A 177 7.06 10.72 4.72
CA ALA A 177 8.27 10.21 4.07
C ALA A 177 9.08 11.31 3.36
N ARG A 178 8.40 12.26 2.70
CA ARG A 178 9.05 13.46 2.14
C ARG A 178 9.69 14.32 3.23
N TRP A 179 8.98 14.52 4.35
CA TRP A 179 9.50 15.25 5.50
C TRP A 179 10.78 14.62 6.02
N ASN A 180 10.79 13.29 6.20
CA ASN A 180 11.98 12.53 6.60
C ASN A 180 13.14 12.76 5.61
N ALA A 181 12.88 12.67 4.30
CA ALA A 181 13.89 12.87 3.27
C ALA A 181 14.55 14.27 3.35
N VAL A 182 13.74 15.32 3.54
CA VAL A 182 14.22 16.70 3.65
C VAL A 182 15.10 16.88 4.89
N HIS A 183 14.75 16.20 5.99
CA HIS A 183 15.51 16.21 7.24
C HIS A 183 16.65 15.17 7.26
N GLY A 184 16.95 14.51 6.13
CA GLY A 184 18.05 13.56 6.03
C GLY A 184 17.85 12.25 6.81
N ARG A 185 16.60 11.89 7.08
CA ARG A 185 16.23 10.65 7.79
C ARG A 185 15.77 9.57 6.81
N PRO A 186 15.81 8.28 7.20
CA PRO A 186 15.19 7.22 6.41
C PRO A 186 13.71 7.52 6.13
N LEU A 187 13.24 7.26 4.91
CA LEU A 187 11.89 7.63 4.46
C LEU A 187 10.79 7.13 5.41
N THR A 188 10.96 5.94 5.97
CA THR A 188 9.97 5.28 6.81
C THR A 188 10.24 5.42 8.31
N ASP A 189 11.24 6.21 8.70
CA ASP A 189 11.58 6.40 10.11
C ASP A 189 10.39 6.96 10.89
N GLY A 190 10.12 6.41 12.08
CA GLY A 190 8.98 6.77 12.93
C GLY A 190 7.57 6.53 12.34
N LEU A 191 7.42 5.87 11.18
CA LEU A 191 6.09 5.50 10.68
C LEU A 191 5.57 4.28 11.45
N ASP A 192 4.34 4.36 11.95
CA ASP A 192 3.64 3.20 12.52
C ASP A 192 3.26 2.18 11.43
N ASP A 193 2.84 0.98 11.85
CA ASP A 193 2.53 -0.12 10.93
C ASP A 193 1.44 0.25 9.90
N ALA A 194 0.45 1.07 10.28
CA ALA A 194 -0.61 1.48 9.35
C ALA A 194 -0.06 2.42 8.26
N ARG A 195 0.81 3.37 8.64
CA ARG A 195 1.52 4.26 7.69
C ARG A 195 2.53 3.49 6.84
N LEU A 196 3.23 2.50 7.39
CA LEU A 196 4.13 1.63 6.63
C LEU A 196 3.34 0.85 5.56
N ARG A 197 2.20 0.27 5.93
CA ARG A 197 1.30 -0.39 4.96
C ARG A 197 0.78 0.58 3.91
N ALA A 198 0.39 1.80 4.30
CA ALA A 198 -0.08 2.82 3.37
C ALA A 198 1.01 3.24 2.37
N TYR A 199 2.19 3.56 2.87
CA TYR A 199 3.33 4.01 2.06
C TYR A 199 3.79 2.93 1.08
N HIS A 200 4.15 1.74 1.59
CA HIS A 200 4.67 0.66 0.75
C HIS A 200 3.59 0.05 -0.13
N GLY A 201 2.37 -0.11 0.39
CA GLY A 201 1.25 -0.65 -0.37
C GLY A 201 0.85 0.25 -1.53
N TRP A 202 0.86 1.59 -1.35
CA TRP A 202 0.62 2.51 -2.45
C TRP A 202 1.68 2.38 -3.55
N LEU A 203 2.97 2.39 -3.17
CA LEU A 203 4.08 2.26 -4.12
C LEU A 203 4.04 0.92 -4.87
N ALA A 204 3.70 -0.18 -4.18
CA ALA A 204 3.64 -1.51 -4.77
C ALA A 204 2.45 -1.68 -5.73
N LEU A 205 1.27 -1.24 -5.31
CA LEU A 205 -0.01 -1.57 -5.96
C LEU A 205 -0.46 -0.51 -6.97
N HIS A 206 -0.18 0.76 -6.67
CA HIS A 206 -0.71 1.92 -7.41
C HIS A 206 0.37 2.89 -7.92
N GLY A 207 1.64 2.66 -7.58
CA GLY A 207 2.77 3.47 -8.05
C GLY A 207 3.12 3.21 -9.50
N ASP A 208 2.36 3.75 -10.45
CA ASP A 208 2.61 3.52 -11.88
C ASP A 208 3.93 4.13 -12.39
N ALA A 209 4.46 5.14 -11.69
CA ALA A 209 5.81 5.66 -11.95
C ALA A 209 6.94 4.79 -11.39
N ALA A 210 6.65 3.80 -10.54
CA ALA A 210 7.67 2.88 -10.04
C ALA A 210 8.00 1.84 -11.11
N ASP A 211 9.30 1.63 -11.36
CA ASP A 211 9.74 0.46 -12.11
C ASP A 211 9.38 -0.84 -11.35
N GLU A 212 9.37 -1.96 -12.07
CA GLU A 212 8.96 -3.25 -11.52
C GLU A 212 9.79 -3.66 -10.30
N ARG A 213 11.10 -3.40 -10.31
CA ARG A 213 12.00 -3.74 -9.20
C ARG A 213 11.64 -2.95 -7.94
N LEU A 214 11.33 -1.66 -8.08
CA LEU A 214 10.88 -0.82 -6.99
C LEU A 214 9.51 -1.28 -6.46
N ARG A 215 8.59 -1.66 -7.36
CA ARG A 215 7.28 -2.19 -6.96
C ARG A 215 7.40 -3.49 -6.18
N LEU A 216 8.26 -4.42 -6.59
CA LEU A 216 8.50 -5.67 -5.87
C LEU A 216 9.16 -5.43 -4.50
N ALA A 217 10.16 -4.54 -4.43
CA ALA A 217 10.78 -4.18 -3.15
C ALA A 217 9.77 -3.51 -2.19
N ALA A 218 8.91 -2.64 -2.71
CA ALA A 218 7.81 -2.05 -1.95
C ALA A 218 6.80 -3.11 -1.52
N LEU A 219 6.50 -4.11 -2.36
CA LEU A 219 5.59 -5.19 -2.03
C LEU A 219 6.12 -6.05 -0.87
N ASP A 220 7.41 -6.36 -0.86
CA ASP A 220 8.06 -7.09 0.24
C ASP A 220 8.03 -6.29 1.55
N ALA A 221 8.21 -4.96 1.47
CA ALA A 221 8.09 -4.08 2.63
C ALA A 221 6.63 -3.97 3.12
N TYR A 222 5.66 -3.91 2.20
CA TYR A 222 4.24 -3.92 2.50
C TYR A 222 3.82 -5.23 3.18
N GLU A 223 4.27 -6.39 2.69
CA GLU A 223 4.01 -7.69 3.31
C GLU A 223 4.58 -7.77 4.73
N ARG A 224 5.83 -7.32 4.93
CA ARG A 224 6.46 -7.27 6.27
C ARG A 224 5.73 -6.36 7.25
N ALA A 225 5.07 -5.30 6.77
CA ALA A 225 4.22 -4.43 7.57
C ALA A 225 2.81 -5.02 7.84
N GLY A 226 2.55 -6.27 7.43
CA GLY A 226 1.25 -6.94 7.58
C GLY A 226 0.26 -6.62 6.47
N GLY A 227 0.72 -6.20 5.30
CA GLY A 227 -0.10 -5.89 4.14
C GLY A 227 -0.92 -7.09 3.64
N ALA A 228 -2.20 -6.86 3.36
CA ALA A 228 -3.09 -7.87 2.80
C ALA A 228 -2.85 -8.07 1.29
N HIS A 229 -3.16 -9.26 0.77
CA HIS A 229 -3.10 -9.60 -0.65
C HIS A 229 -1.71 -9.51 -1.30
N ALA A 230 -0.63 -9.58 -0.51
CA ALA A 230 0.74 -9.48 -1.04
C ALA A 230 1.06 -10.58 -2.07
N ASP A 231 0.70 -11.83 -1.80
CA ASP A 231 0.89 -12.95 -2.73
C ASP A 231 0.12 -12.77 -4.05
N GLU A 232 -1.12 -12.27 -3.96
CA GLU A 232 -1.92 -11.98 -5.15
C GLU A 232 -1.27 -10.89 -6.00
N ALA A 233 -0.87 -9.77 -5.38
CA ALA A 233 -0.20 -8.68 -6.08
C ALA A 233 1.11 -9.16 -6.72
N ARG A 234 1.89 -9.99 -6.02
CA ARG A 234 3.12 -10.60 -6.54
C ARG A 234 2.84 -11.45 -7.78
N GLY A 235 1.79 -12.27 -7.73
CA GLY A 235 1.35 -13.09 -8.87
C GLY A 235 0.90 -12.25 -10.07
N VAL A 236 0.16 -11.17 -9.84
CA VAL A 236 -0.28 -10.25 -10.91
C VAL A 236 0.91 -9.54 -11.56
N LEU A 237 1.87 -9.06 -10.76
CA LEU A 237 3.08 -8.39 -11.27
C LEU A 237 3.91 -9.36 -12.12
N ALA A 238 4.21 -10.56 -11.61
CA ALA A 238 4.93 -11.59 -12.35
C ALA A 238 4.22 -11.99 -13.66
N TRP A 239 2.89 -12.14 -13.62
CA TRP A 239 2.10 -12.45 -14.82
C TRP A 239 2.19 -11.37 -15.90
N ARG A 240 2.17 -10.09 -15.49
CA ARG A 240 2.32 -8.93 -16.39
C ARG A 240 3.73 -8.83 -16.97
N ALA A 241 4.74 -9.23 -16.19
CA ALA A 241 6.13 -9.31 -16.63
C ALA A 241 6.39 -10.47 -17.60
N GLY A 242 5.43 -11.40 -17.75
CA GLY A 242 5.59 -12.61 -18.55
C GLY A 242 6.24 -13.78 -17.80
N ASP A 243 6.52 -13.61 -16.50
CA ASP A 243 6.99 -14.68 -15.61
C ASP A 243 5.80 -15.54 -15.14
N ALA A 244 5.37 -16.47 -16.00
CA ALA A 244 4.24 -17.34 -15.71
C ALA A 244 4.53 -18.34 -14.57
N GLU A 245 5.78 -18.77 -14.39
CA GLU A 245 6.18 -19.68 -13.32
C GLU A 245 6.14 -18.98 -11.96
N GLY A 246 6.75 -17.79 -11.86
CA GLY A 246 6.69 -16.96 -10.66
C GLY A 246 5.26 -16.58 -10.30
N ALA A 247 4.42 -16.26 -11.30
CA ALA A 247 3.00 -16.01 -11.08
C ALA A 247 2.27 -17.23 -10.49
N ALA A 248 2.50 -18.43 -11.05
CA ALA A 248 1.87 -19.66 -10.57
C ALA A 248 2.24 -19.97 -9.12
N LEU A 249 3.52 -19.80 -8.76
CA LEU A 249 4.02 -19.99 -7.40
C LEU A 249 3.36 -19.02 -6.42
N ALA A 250 3.34 -17.72 -6.75
CA ALA A 250 2.75 -16.70 -5.89
C ALA A 250 1.24 -16.93 -5.65
N PHE A 251 0.47 -17.21 -6.70
CA PHE A 251 -0.95 -17.51 -6.56
C PHE A 251 -1.23 -18.81 -5.79
N THR A 252 -0.39 -19.83 -5.96
CA THR A 252 -0.50 -21.09 -5.21
C THR A 252 -0.27 -20.84 -3.73
N HIS A 253 0.81 -20.15 -3.37
CA HIS A 253 1.13 -19.80 -1.99
C HIS A 253 0.02 -18.96 -1.35
N GLY A 254 -0.50 -17.96 -2.07
CA GLY A 254 -1.64 -17.16 -1.61
C GLY A 254 -2.90 -17.99 -1.38
N HIS A 255 -3.21 -18.96 -2.26
CA HIS A 255 -4.32 -19.89 -2.08
C HIS A 255 -4.13 -20.78 -0.85
N GLU A 256 -2.95 -21.36 -0.67
CA GLU A 256 -2.65 -22.24 0.47
C GLU A 256 -2.79 -21.51 1.81
N ARG A 257 -2.42 -20.22 1.86
CA ARG A 257 -2.53 -19.40 3.07
C ARG A 257 -3.96 -18.97 3.40
N THR A 258 -4.78 -18.71 2.39
CA THR A 258 -6.08 -18.03 2.57
C THR A 258 -7.29 -18.92 2.29
N GLY A 259 -7.12 -19.98 1.51
CA GLY A 259 -8.19 -20.77 0.93
C GLY A 259 -8.91 -20.10 -0.24
N ASP A 260 -8.45 -18.93 -0.74
CA ASP A 260 -9.15 -18.19 -1.79
C ASP A 260 -9.14 -18.95 -3.14
N LEU A 261 -10.32 -19.39 -3.58
CA LEU A 261 -10.49 -20.15 -4.83
C LEU A 261 -10.17 -19.30 -6.08
N ARG A 262 -10.22 -17.97 -5.98
CA ARG A 262 -9.81 -17.08 -7.07
C ARG A 262 -8.31 -17.20 -7.32
N LEU A 263 -7.50 -17.25 -6.27
CA LEU A 263 -6.05 -17.44 -6.38
C LEU A 263 -5.71 -18.82 -6.96
N ARG A 264 -6.44 -19.88 -6.56
CA ARG A 264 -6.32 -21.20 -7.19
C ARG A 264 -6.56 -21.16 -8.70
N ASN A 265 -7.59 -20.42 -9.12
CA ASN A 265 -7.96 -20.26 -10.53
C ASN A 265 -6.92 -19.43 -11.31
N HIS A 266 -6.31 -18.42 -10.67
CA HIS A 266 -5.17 -17.68 -11.23
C HIS A 266 -3.90 -18.53 -11.34
N ALA A 267 -3.59 -19.33 -10.33
CA ALA A 267 -2.49 -20.29 -10.36
C ALA A 267 -2.62 -21.28 -11.53
N LEU A 268 -3.83 -21.78 -11.78
CA LEU A 268 -4.10 -22.65 -12.93
C LEU A 268 -3.85 -21.94 -14.27
N ALA A 269 -4.31 -20.70 -14.43
CA ALA A 269 -4.04 -19.93 -15.65
C ALA A 269 -2.54 -19.66 -15.87
N ALA A 270 -1.83 -19.33 -14.79
CA ALA A 270 -0.37 -19.15 -14.77
C ALA A 270 0.38 -20.44 -15.18
N ALA A 271 0.02 -21.57 -14.58
CA ALA A 271 0.62 -22.87 -14.90
C ALA A 271 0.37 -23.29 -16.37
N MET A 272 -0.84 -23.06 -16.90
CA MET A 272 -1.14 -23.33 -18.31
C MET A 272 -0.31 -22.47 -19.27
N ARG A 273 -0.06 -21.20 -18.92
CA ARG A 273 0.79 -20.31 -19.71
C ARG A 273 2.26 -20.74 -19.65
N ALA A 274 2.75 -21.15 -18.48
CA ALA A 274 4.12 -21.62 -18.29
C ALA A 274 4.40 -22.92 -19.08
N ALA A 275 3.42 -23.83 -19.17
CA ALA A 275 3.54 -25.06 -19.95
C ALA A 275 3.58 -24.82 -21.48
N GLY A 276 3.26 -23.60 -21.95
CA GLY A 276 3.15 -23.27 -23.38
C GLY A 276 1.94 -23.94 -24.06
N PRO A 277 1.65 -23.60 -25.33
CA PRO A 277 0.78 -24.45 -26.13
C PRO A 277 1.49 -25.79 -26.25
N GLY A 278 0.96 -26.83 -25.59
CA GLY A 278 1.44 -28.18 -25.81
C GLY A 278 1.43 -28.46 -27.31
N GLU A 279 2.60 -28.76 -27.90
CA GLU A 279 2.62 -29.51 -29.14
C GLU A 279 1.82 -30.80 -28.88
N PRO A 280 0.86 -31.14 -29.76
CA PRO A 280 0.03 -32.34 -29.62
C PRO A 280 0.85 -33.63 -29.58
#